data_AF-A0A971CJ46-F1
#
_entry.id   AF-A0A971CJ46-F1
#
_cell.length_a   1.000
_cell.length_b   1.000
_cell.length_c   1.000
_cell.angle_alpha   90.00
_cell.angle_beta   90.00
_cell.angle_gamma   90.00
#
_symmetry.space_group_name_H-M   'P 1'
#
loop_
_entity.id
_entity.type
_entity.pdbx_description
1 polymer ?
#
loop_
_entity_poly.entity_id
_entity_poly.type
_entity_poly.pdbx_seq_one_letter_code
_entity_poly.pdbx_strand_id
1 'polypeptide(L)'
;MVGLSPFYFQRLFKRLVKKPVNEYIRPRRLANAVSELNSDGRRIVDISLDFGFSSHASFTRAFKEAYGVTPESGTPIFIRYVAEKTRLGYSGFFRGKIL
;
A
#
# COMPACT_ATOMS: atom_id res chain seq x y z
N MET A 1 4.19 13.41 -23.29
CA MET A 1 4.94 12.90 -22.12
C MET A 1 5.76 14.05 -21.56
N VAL A 2 5.57 14.43 -20.29
CA VAL A 2 6.43 15.45 -19.67
C VAL A 2 7.75 14.77 -19.32
N GLY A 3 8.80 15.05 -20.09
CA GLY A 3 10.13 14.43 -19.98
C GLY A 3 10.90 14.90 -18.75
N LEU A 4 10.40 14.61 -17.56
CA LEU A 4 11.14 14.83 -16.32
C LEU A 4 12.07 13.65 -16.06
N SER A 5 13.35 13.94 -15.84
CA SER A 5 14.28 12.94 -15.30
C SER A 5 13.71 12.37 -13.98
N PRO A 6 13.80 11.04 -13.74
CA PRO A 6 13.34 10.40 -12.51
C PRO A 6 13.86 11.09 -11.25
N PHE A 7 15.10 11.59 -11.28
CA PHE A 7 15.71 12.32 -10.18
C PHE A 7 15.02 13.66 -9.90
N TYR A 8 14.68 14.41 -10.95
CA TYR A 8 13.98 15.69 -10.80
C TYR A 8 12.58 15.46 -10.24
N PHE A 9 11.85 14.46 -10.75
CA PHE A 9 10.54 14.09 -10.24
C PHE A 9 10.60 13.70 -8.75
N GLN A 10 11.54 12.83 -8.36
CA GLN A 10 11.69 12.43 -6.95
C GLN A 10 11.97 13.63 -6.04
N ARG A 11 12.83 14.56 -6.46
CA ARG A 11 13.16 15.76 -5.69
C ARG A 11 11.98 16.72 -5.57
N LEU A 12 11.26 16.94 -6.67
CA LEU A 12 10.06 17.79 -6.68
C LEU A 12 8.95 17.19 -5.83
N PHE A 13 8.68 15.89 -5.98
CA PHE A 13 7.71 15.16 -5.18
C PHE A 13 8.03 15.24 -3.69
N LYS A 14 9.28 14.96 -3.29
CA LYS A 14 9.71 15.08 -1.89
C LYS A 14 9.53 16.49 -1.35
N ARG A 15 9.77 17.53 -2.16
CA ARG A 15 9.58 18.93 -1.75
C ARG A 15 8.11 19.26 -1.46
N LEU A 16 7.20 18.77 -2.31
CA LEU A 16 5.76 19.03 -2.23
C LEU A 16 5.07 18.18 -1.17
N VAL A 17 5.33 16.86 -1.19
CA VAL A 17 4.65 15.85 -0.35
C VAL A 17 5.39 15.61 0.97
N LYS A 18 6.59 16.20 1.14
CA LYS A 18 7.48 16.05 2.30
C LYS A 18 7.94 14.62 2.58
N LYS A 19 7.73 13.71 1.63
CA LYS A 19 8.10 12.29 1.73
C LYS A 19 8.73 11.77 0.44
N PRO A 20 9.67 10.83 0.51
CA PRO A 20 10.14 10.10 -0.65
C PRO A 20 9.00 9.41 -1.38
N VAL A 21 9.09 9.36 -2.71
CA VAL A 21 8.09 8.71 -3.58
C VAL A 21 7.81 7.27 -3.15
N ASN A 22 8.85 6.50 -2.82
CA ASN A 22 8.71 5.09 -2.44
C ASN A 22 7.96 4.91 -1.11
N GLU A 23 8.15 5.82 -0.15
CA GLU A 23 7.44 5.82 1.13
C GLU A 23 5.97 6.25 0.98
N TYR A 24 5.66 7.03 -0.05
CA TYR A 24 4.30 7.44 -0.34
C TYR A 24 3.52 6.41 -1.17
N ILE A 25 4.15 5.82 -2.19
CA ILE A 25 3.48 4.91 -3.12
C ILE A 25 3.22 3.55 -2.48
N ARG A 26 4.13 3.03 -1.64
CA ARG A 26 3.97 1.73 -0.98
C ARG A 26 2.66 1.58 -0.18
N PRO A 27 2.34 2.46 0.78
CA PRO A 27 1.09 2.34 1.54
C PRO A 27 -0.14 2.52 0.65
N ARG A 28 -0.04 3.31 -0.43
CA ARG A 28 -1.12 3.51 -1.39
C ARG A 28 -1.39 2.26 -2.25
N ARG A 29 -0.33 1.54 -2.63
CA ARG A 29 -0.44 0.23 -3.30
C ARG A 29 -1.04 -0.82 -2.38
N LEU A 30 -0.61 -0.88 -1.12
CA LEU A 30 -1.18 -1.78 -0.11
C LEU A 30 -2.68 -1.53 0.08
N ALA A 31 -3.05 -0.27 0.25
CA ALA A 31 -4.43 0.20 0.34
C ALA A 31 -5.32 -0.35 -0.79
N ASN A 32 -4.86 -0.24 -2.03
CA ASN A 32 -5.60 -0.74 -3.18
C ASN A 32 -5.65 -2.28 -3.20
N ALA A 33 -4.53 -2.94 -2.90
CA ALA A 33 -4.44 -4.40 -2.84
C ALA A 33 -5.39 -5.02 -1.80
N VAL A 34 -5.58 -4.36 -0.65
CA VAL A 34 -6.51 -4.81 0.40
C VAL A 34 -7.96 -4.89 -0.11
N SER A 35 -8.35 -4.00 -1.03
CA SER A 35 -9.70 -4.03 -1.60
C SER A 35 -9.93 -5.29 -2.45
N GLU A 36 -8.87 -5.80 -3.07
CA GLU A 36 -8.89 -7.02 -3.89
C GLU A 36 -8.77 -8.30 -3.07
N LEU A 37 -8.21 -8.24 -1.84
CA LEU A 37 -8.12 -9.40 -0.94
C LEU A 37 -9.49 -9.92 -0.49
N ASN A 38 -10.54 -9.09 -0.55
CA ASN A 38 -11.93 -9.51 -0.25
C ASN A 38 -12.64 -10.16 -1.44
N SER A 39 -12.01 -10.18 -2.63
CA SER A 39 -12.60 -10.80 -3.82
C SER A 39 -12.33 -12.30 -3.78
N ASP A 40 -13.39 -13.10 -3.69
CA ASP A 40 -13.28 -14.55 -3.62
C ASP A 40 -12.49 -15.12 -4.82
N GLY A 41 -11.51 -15.97 -4.51
CA GLY A 41 -10.80 -16.78 -5.51
C GLY A 41 -9.49 -16.21 -6.06
N ARG A 42 -9.10 -14.97 -5.71
CA ARG A 42 -7.79 -14.43 -6.13
C ARG A 42 -6.68 -14.88 -5.19
N ARG A 43 -5.57 -15.39 -5.75
CA ARG A 43 -4.40 -15.75 -4.94
C ARG A 43 -3.68 -14.48 -4.49
N ILE A 44 -3.25 -14.44 -3.24
CA ILE A 44 -2.53 -13.31 -2.63
C ILE A 44 -1.26 -12.96 -3.42
N VAL A 45 -0.59 -13.96 -3.97
CA VAL A 45 0.59 -13.78 -4.83
C VAL A 45 0.24 -12.97 -6.09
N ASP A 46 -0.86 -13.31 -6.77
CA ASP A 46 -1.28 -12.62 -7.99
C ASP A 46 -1.64 -11.16 -7.69
N ILE A 47 -2.41 -10.93 -6.60
CA ILE A 47 -2.72 -9.58 -6.10
C ILE A 47 -1.43 -8.80 -5.83
N SER A 48 -0.44 -9.41 -5.16
CA SER A 48 0.81 -8.71 -4.86
C SER A 48 1.54 -8.21 -6.12
N LEU A 49 1.56 -9.03 -7.17
CA LEU A 49 2.24 -8.70 -8.43
C LEU A 49 1.52 -7.58 -9.18
N ASP A 50 0.19 -7.63 -9.25
CA ASP A 50 -0.64 -6.63 -9.91
C ASP A 50 -0.49 -5.23 -9.29
N PHE A 51 -0.29 -5.17 -7.97
CA PHE A 51 -0.06 -3.91 -7.26
C PHE A 51 1.42 -3.51 -7.18
N GLY A 52 2.29 -4.15 -7.96
CA GLY A 52 3.68 -3.73 -8.16
C GLY A 52 4.62 -4.08 -7.02
N PHE A 53 4.34 -5.17 -6.29
CA PHE A 53 5.30 -5.82 -5.41
C PHE A 53 6.12 -6.83 -6.20
N SER A 54 7.40 -6.98 -5.87
CA SER A 54 8.30 -7.89 -6.59
C SER A 54 8.14 -9.34 -6.15
N SER A 55 7.53 -9.58 -5.00
CA SER A 55 7.29 -10.92 -4.47
C SER A 55 6.23 -10.91 -3.38
N HIS A 56 5.64 -12.09 -3.14
CA HIS A 56 4.74 -12.33 -2.01
C HIS A 56 5.35 -11.92 -0.67
N ALA A 57 6.61 -12.30 -0.40
CA ALA A 57 7.31 -11.92 0.84
C ALA A 57 7.45 -10.40 1.00
N SER A 58 7.72 -9.68 -0.09
CA SER A 58 7.82 -8.22 -0.05
C SER A 58 6.48 -7.54 0.28
N PHE A 59 5.38 -8.14 -0.19
CA PHE A 59 4.02 -7.72 0.11
C PHE A 59 3.63 -8.04 1.55
N THR A 60 3.79 -9.29 2.00
CA THR A 60 3.47 -9.71 3.36
C THR A 60 4.21 -8.88 4.40
N ARG A 61 5.50 -8.57 4.17
CA ARG A 61 6.25 -7.68 5.05
C ARG A 61 5.66 -6.27 5.09
N ALA A 62 5.41 -5.67 3.93
CA ALA A 62 4.87 -4.31 3.86
C ALA A 62 3.45 -4.23 4.46
N PHE A 63 2.64 -5.28 4.25
CA PHE A 63 1.31 -5.40 4.82
C PHE A 63 1.36 -5.50 6.35
N LYS A 64 2.25 -6.34 6.89
CA LYS A 64 2.47 -6.46 8.34
C LYS A 64 3.00 -5.17 8.96
N GLU A 65 3.92 -4.48 8.28
CA GLU A 65 4.42 -3.16 8.71
C GLU A 65 3.30 -2.10 8.75
N ALA A 66 2.35 -2.14 7.80
CA ALA A 66 1.27 -1.17 7.71
C ALA A 66 0.08 -1.48 8.63
N TYR A 67 -0.25 -2.77 8.83
CA TYR A 67 -1.52 -3.21 9.45
C TYR A 67 -1.32 -4.10 10.68
N GLY A 68 -0.09 -4.46 11.03
CA GLY A 68 0.25 -5.26 12.22
C GLY A 68 0.00 -6.77 12.09
N VAL A 69 -0.70 -7.22 11.05
CA VAL A 69 -1.04 -8.63 10.79
C VAL A 69 -0.60 -9.05 9.38
N THR A 70 -0.55 -10.34 9.05
CA THR A 70 -0.26 -10.77 7.66
C THR A 70 -1.54 -10.83 6.82
N PRO A 71 -1.44 -10.81 5.48
CA PRO A 71 -2.58 -10.98 4.61
C PRO A 71 -3.31 -12.32 4.84
N GLU A 72 -2.59 -13.40 5.18
CA GLU A 72 -3.22 -14.71 5.44
C GLU A 72 -3.89 -14.79 6.81
N SER A 73 -3.37 -14.07 7.82
CA SER A 73 -3.92 -14.09 9.19
C SER A 73 -5.05 -13.09 9.41
N GLY A 74 -5.19 -12.09 8.52
CA GLY A 74 -6.22 -11.06 8.63
C GLY A 74 -7.60 -11.68 8.44
N THR A 75 -8.47 -11.57 9.43
CA THR A 75 -9.85 -12.04 9.30
C THR A 75 -10.59 -11.24 8.22
N PRO A 76 -11.57 -11.82 7.51
CA PRO A 76 -12.32 -11.10 6.46
C PRO A 76 -12.93 -9.78 6.96
N ILE A 77 -13.35 -9.73 8.22
CA ILE A 77 -13.86 -8.50 8.87
C ILE A 77 -12.77 -7.44 8.98
N PHE A 78 -11.55 -7.82 9.38
CA PHE A 78 -10.41 -6.91 9.45
C PHE A 78 -10.04 -6.39 8.06
N ILE A 79 -9.95 -7.26 7.05
CA ILE A 79 -9.65 -6.86 5.67
C ILE A 79 -10.73 -5.91 5.13
N ARG A 80 -12.01 -6.18 5.39
CA ARG A 80 -13.12 -5.25 5.09
C ARG A 80 -12.98 -3.91 5.79
N TYR A 81 -12.69 -3.91 7.09
CA TYR A 81 -12.49 -2.68 7.85
C TYR A 81 -11.35 -1.83 7.29
N VAL A 82 -10.22 -2.46 6.94
CA VAL A 82 -9.08 -1.76 6.31
C VAL A 82 -9.46 -1.24 4.92
N ALA A 83 -10.18 -2.02 4.10
CA ALA A 83 -10.64 -1.60 2.77
C ALA A 83 -11.58 -0.37 2.85
N GLU A 84 -12.54 -0.36 3.77
CA GLU A 84 -13.48 0.74 3.97
C GLU A 84 -12.79 2.02 4.46
N LYS A 85 -11.93 1.92 5.48
CA LYS A 85 -11.13 3.04 6.00
C LYS A 85 -10.21 3.63 4.94
N THR A 86 -9.65 2.78 4.09
CA THR A 86 -8.79 3.16 2.96
C THR A 86 -9.58 3.93 1.90
N ARG A 87 -10.76 3.44 1.53
CA ARG A 87 -11.66 4.07 0.54
C ARG A 87 -12.13 5.46 0.98
N LEU A 88 -12.28 5.66 2.29
CA LEU A 88 -12.65 6.93 2.91
C LEU A 88 -11.47 7.88 3.12
N GLY A 89 -10.25 7.52 2.68
CA GLY A 89 -9.09 8.40 2.73
C GLY A 89 -8.60 8.72 4.15
N TYR A 90 -8.90 7.88 5.14
CA TYR A 90 -8.45 8.08 6.52
C TYR A 90 -6.93 7.94 6.63
N SER A 91 -6.22 9.07 6.50
CA SER A 91 -4.77 9.18 6.61
C SER A 91 -4.21 8.78 7.98
N GLY A 92 -5.05 8.80 9.01
CA GLY A 92 -4.70 8.44 10.39
C GLY A 92 -4.53 6.94 10.64
N PHE A 93 -4.90 6.07 9.70
CA PHE A 93 -4.81 4.63 9.88
C PHE A 93 -3.37 4.08 9.75
N PHE A 94 -2.50 4.80 9.04
CA PHE A 94 -1.07 4.47 8.90
C PHE A 94 -0.20 5.03 10.04
N ARG A 95 -0.77 5.26 11.23
CA ARG A 95 -0.06 5.94 12.34
C ARG A 95 0.97 5.03 13.00
N GLY A 96 2.19 5.14 12.48
CA GLY A 96 3.45 4.78 13.10
C GLY A 96 4.57 5.21 12.15
N LYS A 97 5.07 6.44 12.29
CA LYS A 97 5.99 7.18 11.36
C LYS A 97 5.35 7.99 10.23
N ILE A 98 4.18 8.59 10.48
CA ILE A 98 3.61 9.64 9.61
C ILE A 98 3.22 10.86 10.46
N LEU A 99 4.21 11.46 11.13
CA LEU A 99 4.33 12.90 11.39
C LEU A 99 5.84 13.20 11.44
#